data_AF-A0A429B9C0-F1
#
_entry.id   AF-A0A429B9C0-F1
#
_cell.length_a   1.000
_cell.length_b   1.000
_cell.length_c   1.000
_cell.angle_alpha   90.00
_cell.angle_beta   90.00
_cell.angle_gamma   90.00
#
_symmetry.space_group_name_H-M   'P 1'
#
loop_
_entity.id
_entity.type
_entity.pdbx_description
1 polymer ?
#
loop_
_entity_poly.entity_id
_entity_poly.type
_entity_poly.pdbx_seq_one_letter_code
_entity_poly.pdbx_strand_id
1 'polypeptide(L)'
;MDTSKPSAGADEPQGDRAVGDMLYQFALQVIGRLDSEQTTAADLAAQTRSERVADAQLLVLQAIYRELRHGHDLAAAQTSALAKHTEALTDHADTMDRMSSAMLGHADSLDRHRM
;
A
#
# COMPACT_ATOMS: atom_id res chain seq x y z
N MET A 1 3.83 -26.22 -26.54
CA MET A 1 3.78 -24.75 -26.52
C MET A 1 2.69 -24.39 -25.52
N ASP A 2 3.07 -24.15 -24.28
CA ASP A 2 2.14 -23.69 -23.24
C ASP A 2 2.36 -22.19 -23.05
N THR A 3 1.32 -21.44 -23.38
CA THR A 3 1.29 -19.98 -23.31
C THR A 3 1.20 -19.58 -21.84
N SER A 4 2.35 -19.16 -21.28
CA SER A 4 2.41 -18.42 -20.03
C SER A 4 1.47 -17.22 -20.12
N LYS A 5 0.37 -17.31 -19.37
CA LYS A 5 -0.59 -16.23 -19.17
C LYS A 5 0.15 -15.08 -18.46
N PRO A 6 0.11 -13.84 -18.97
CA PRO A 6 0.70 -12.72 -18.27
C PRO A 6 -0.07 -12.54 -16.95
N SER A 7 0.66 -12.68 -15.84
CA SER A 7 0.18 -12.30 -14.52
C SER A 7 -0.26 -10.84 -14.59
N ALA A 8 -1.51 -10.60 -14.24
CA ALA A 8 -2.11 -9.28 -14.24
C ALA A 8 -1.37 -8.40 -13.23
N GLY A 9 -0.58 -7.47 -13.78
CA GLY A 9 -0.17 -6.19 -13.23
C GLY A 9 -0.08 -6.11 -11.71
N ALA A 10 1.11 -6.44 -11.19
CA ALA A 10 1.69 -5.66 -10.11
C ALA A 10 1.88 -4.21 -10.62
N ASP A 11 0.80 -3.43 -10.69
CA ASP A 11 0.91 -1.99 -10.84
C ASP A 11 1.24 -1.46 -9.44
N GLU A 12 2.55 -1.31 -9.23
CA GLU A 12 3.20 -1.19 -7.94
C GLU A 12 2.66 0.00 -7.13
N PRO A 13 1.96 -0.20 -6.01
CA PRO A 13 1.82 0.85 -4.99
C PRO A 13 3.19 1.36 -4.52
N GLN A 14 4.25 0.56 -4.69
CA GLN A 14 5.64 0.93 -4.43
C GLN A 14 6.14 2.06 -5.33
N GLY A 15 5.61 2.20 -6.55
CA GLY A 15 5.96 3.25 -7.49
C GLY A 15 5.51 4.63 -7.01
N ASP A 16 4.31 4.75 -6.43
CA ASP A 16 3.81 6.02 -5.92
C ASP A 16 4.68 6.55 -4.77
N ARG A 17 5.07 5.68 -3.84
CA ARG A 17 5.98 6.07 -2.75
C ARG A 17 7.36 6.49 -3.27
N ALA A 18 7.95 5.73 -4.19
CA ALA A 18 9.25 6.05 -4.76
C ALA A 18 9.23 7.37 -5.56
N VAL A 19 8.15 7.64 -6.30
CA VAL A 19 7.94 8.92 -6.99
C VAL A 19 7.75 10.06 -5.99
N GLY A 20 6.99 9.82 -4.91
CA GLY A 20 6.83 10.79 -3.82
C GLY A 20 8.16 11.19 -3.19
N ASP A 21 9.00 10.20 -2.84
CA ASP A 21 10.33 10.42 -2.29
C ASP A 21 11.22 11.21 -3.26
N MET A 22 11.22 10.85 -4.54
CA MET A 22 11.99 11.56 -5.57
C MET A 22 11.57 13.04 -5.68
N LEU A 23 10.27 13.31 -5.73
CA LEU A 23 9.74 14.67 -5.79
C LEU A 23 10.11 15.49 -4.55
N TYR A 24 10.05 14.87 -3.37
CA TYR A 24 10.47 15.50 -2.12
C TYR A 24 11.96 15.85 -2.13
N GLN A 25 12.82 14.94 -2.59
CA GLN A 25 14.26 15.20 -2.74
C GLN A 25 14.53 16.34 -3.73
N PHE A 26 13.82 16.39 -4.86
CA PHE A 26 13.93 17.52 -5.79
C PHE A 26 13.51 18.84 -5.15
N ALA A 27 12.42 18.85 -4.38
CA ALA A 27 12.01 20.05 -3.66
C ALA A 27 13.08 20.54 -2.69
N LEU A 28 13.73 19.62 -1.93
CA LEU A 28 14.84 19.97 -1.05
C LEU A 28 16.04 20.55 -1.80
N GLN A 29 16.34 20.05 -3.00
CA GLN A 29 17.40 20.62 -3.84
C GLN A 29 17.07 22.05 -4.29
N VAL A 30 15.81 22.32 -4.68
CA VAL A 30 15.37 23.66 -5.06
C VAL A 30 15.46 24.61 -3.86
N ILE A 31 14.98 24.19 -2.69
CA ILE A 31 15.04 24.98 -1.45
C ILE A 31 16.50 25.25 -1.04
N GLY A 32 17.36 24.23 -1.07
CA GLY A 32 18.78 24.40 -0.74
C GLY A 32 19.50 25.37 -1.68
N ARG A 33 19.10 25.43 -2.96
CA ARG A 33 19.61 26.43 -3.92
C ARG A 33 19.07 27.83 -3.66
N LEU A 34 17.83 27.96 -3.21
CA LEU A 34 17.22 29.24 -2.85
C LEU A 34 17.92 29.90 -1.64
N ASP A 35 18.39 29.09 -0.69
CA ASP A 35 19.09 29.57 0.51
C ASP A 35 20.60 29.79 0.27
N SER A 36 21.13 29.37 -0.89
CA SER A 36 22.53 29.59 -1.24
C SER A 36 22.78 31.02 -1.76
N GLU A 37 23.80 31.68 -1.24
CA GLU A 37 24.26 33.01 -1.70
C GLU A 37 24.83 32.99 -3.14
N GLN A 38 24.94 31.82 -3.77
CA GLN A 38 25.54 31.60 -5.10
C GLN A 38 24.55 31.67 -6.26
N THR A 39 23.39 32.29 -6.08
CA THR A 39 22.45 32.51 -7.19
C THR A 39 23.08 33.49 -8.19
N THR A 40 23.37 33.04 -9.42
CA THR A 40 23.98 33.88 -10.44
C THR A 40 22.96 34.78 -11.14
N ALA A 41 23.43 35.83 -11.82
CA ALA A 41 22.56 36.68 -12.64
C ALA A 41 21.89 35.90 -13.79
N ALA A 42 22.54 34.84 -14.29
CA ALA A 42 21.95 33.94 -15.29
C ALA A 42 20.80 33.11 -14.71
N ASP A 43 20.93 32.64 -13.47
CA ASP A 43 19.86 31.91 -12.77
C ASP A 43 18.64 32.82 -12.52
N LEU A 44 18.87 34.07 -12.16
CA LEU A 44 17.81 35.07 -11.98
C LEU A 44 17.12 35.46 -13.30
N ALA A 45 17.87 35.46 -14.40
CA ALA A 45 17.32 35.69 -15.74
C ALA A 45 16.51 34.49 -16.26
N ALA A 46 16.86 33.27 -15.84
CA ALA A 46 16.15 32.05 -16.21
C ALA A 46 14.86 31.88 -15.41
N GLN A 47 14.88 32.16 -14.10
CA GLN A 47 13.73 31.97 -13.23
C GLN A 47 13.79 32.86 -11.99
N THR A 48 12.69 33.55 -11.71
CA THR A 48 12.57 34.39 -10.52
C THR A 48 12.61 33.55 -9.24
N ARG A 49 12.96 34.19 -8.12
CA ARG A 49 12.92 33.54 -6.80
C ARG A 49 11.52 33.03 -6.46
N SER A 50 10.48 33.80 -6.77
CA SER A 50 9.08 33.44 -6.53
C SER A 50 8.65 32.20 -7.33
N GLU A 51 9.07 32.09 -8.59
CA GLU A 51 8.78 30.91 -9.42
C GLU A 51 9.47 29.66 -8.88
N ARG A 52 10.75 29.78 -8.47
CA ARG A 52 11.47 28.66 -7.83
C ARG A 52 10.83 28.20 -6.52
N VAL A 53 10.31 29.13 -5.72
CA VAL A 53 9.55 28.79 -4.50
C VAL A 53 8.24 28.07 -4.87
N ALA A 54 7.51 28.56 -5.86
CA ALA A 54 6.27 27.95 -6.32
C ALA A 54 6.51 26.52 -6.85
N ASP A 55 7.59 26.30 -7.60
CA ASP A 55 7.98 24.97 -8.10
C ASP A 55 8.31 24.02 -6.94
N ALA A 56 9.09 24.47 -5.95
CA ALA A 56 9.38 23.67 -4.77
C ALA A 56 8.09 23.30 -4.00
N GLN A 57 7.16 24.24 -3.84
CA GLN A 57 5.87 23.99 -3.20
C GLN A 57 5.03 22.98 -3.98
N LEU A 58 5.00 23.09 -5.32
CA LEU A 58 4.30 22.15 -6.18
C LEU A 58 4.88 20.73 -6.06
N LEU A 59 6.21 20.60 -6.08
CA LEU A 59 6.89 19.32 -5.90
C LEU A 59 6.57 18.69 -4.54
N VAL A 60 6.56 19.47 -3.46
CA VAL A 60 6.17 18.99 -2.12
C VAL A 60 4.71 18.53 -2.09
N LEU A 61 3.79 19.30 -2.67
CA LEU A 61 2.37 18.93 -2.71
C LEU A 61 2.15 17.64 -3.51
N GLN A 62 2.86 17.48 -4.63
CA GLN A 62 2.81 16.25 -5.41
C GLN A 62 3.40 15.06 -4.64
N ALA A 63 4.49 15.25 -3.91
CA ALA A 63 5.06 14.23 -3.04
C ALA A 63 4.07 13.79 -1.94
N ILE A 64 3.45 14.74 -1.26
CA ILE A 64 2.43 14.47 -0.22
C ILE A 64 1.25 13.71 -0.81
N TYR A 65 0.74 14.12 -1.97
CA TYR A 65 -0.36 13.44 -2.64
C TYR A 65 -0.03 11.98 -2.94
N ARG A 66 1.19 11.71 -3.45
CA ARG A 66 1.64 10.35 -3.77
C ARG A 66 1.77 9.48 -2.52
N GLU A 67 2.30 10.02 -1.43
CA GLU A 67 2.39 9.28 -0.16
C GLU A 67 1.00 8.95 0.41
N LEU A 68 0.07 9.91 0.36
CA LEU A 68 -1.31 9.67 0.81
C LEU A 68 -2.02 8.60 -0.05
N ARG A 69 -1.80 8.64 -1.36
CA ARG A 69 -2.33 7.63 -2.28
C ARG A 69 -1.76 6.26 -2.00
N HIS A 70 -0.43 6.16 -1.82
CA HIS A 70 0.22 4.92 -1.42
C HIS A 70 -0.37 4.35 -0.12
N GLY A 71 -0.52 5.21 0.90
CA GLY A 71 -1.11 4.82 2.18
C GLY A 71 -2.56 4.34 2.05
N HIS A 72 -3.36 5.01 1.22
CA HIS A 72 -4.74 4.60 0.93
C HIS A 72 -4.80 3.21 0.27
N ASP A 73 -3.96 2.97 -0.74
CA ASP A 73 -3.94 1.70 -1.47
C ASP A 73 -3.44 0.55 -0.58
N LEU A 74 -2.45 0.83 0.27
CA LEU A 74 -1.98 -0.12 1.29
C LEU A 74 -3.09 -0.47 2.29
N ALA A 75 -3.81 0.53 2.80
CA ALA A 75 -4.92 0.32 3.72
C ALA A 75 -6.05 -0.51 3.09
N ALA A 76 -6.38 -0.24 1.81
CA ALA A 76 -7.36 -1.01 1.07
C ALA A 76 -6.94 -2.48 0.90
N ALA A 77 -5.66 -2.72 0.55
CA ALA A 77 -5.11 -4.07 0.43
C ALA A 77 -5.15 -4.84 1.76
N GLN A 78 -4.76 -4.19 2.87
CA GLN A 78 -4.81 -4.78 4.20
C GLN A 78 -6.25 -5.09 4.64
N THR A 79 -7.19 -4.19 4.36
CA THR A 79 -8.62 -4.41 4.67
C THR A 79 -9.18 -5.60 3.91
N SER A 80 -8.84 -5.73 2.62
CA SER A 80 -9.23 -6.90 1.82
C SER A 80 -8.62 -8.20 2.36
N ALA A 81 -7.35 -8.17 2.76
CA ALA A 81 -6.69 -9.34 3.35
C ALA A 81 -7.33 -9.76 4.69
N LEU A 82 -7.66 -8.80 5.55
CA LEU A 82 -8.36 -9.05 6.82
C LEU A 82 -9.76 -9.63 6.62
N ALA A 83 -10.50 -9.15 5.62
CA ALA A 83 -11.81 -9.70 5.28
C ALA A 83 -11.71 -11.19 4.89
N LYS A 84 -10.76 -11.54 4.02
CA LYS A 84 -10.51 -12.93 3.63
C LYS A 84 -10.06 -13.81 4.80
N HIS A 85 -9.23 -13.27 5.69
CA HIS A 85 -8.79 -14.01 6.87
C HIS A 85 -9.95 -14.27 7.83
N THR A 86 -10.83 -13.28 8.02
CA THR A 86 -12.04 -13.43 8.82
C THR A 86 -12.95 -14.52 8.25
N GLU A 87 -13.17 -14.53 6.93
CA GLU A 87 -13.95 -15.56 6.25
C GLU A 87 -13.35 -16.96 6.47
N ALA A 88 -12.03 -17.10 6.30
CA ALA A 88 -11.35 -18.38 6.54
C ALA A 88 -11.47 -18.86 7.99
N LEU A 89 -11.44 -17.95 8.97
CA LEU A 89 -11.67 -18.29 10.38
C LEU A 89 -13.10 -18.73 10.65
N THR A 90 -14.08 -18.10 10.00
CA THR A 90 -15.49 -18.52 10.07
C THR A 90 -15.68 -19.92 9.49
N ASP A 91 -15.14 -20.19 8.30
CA ASP A 91 -15.19 -21.52 7.68
C ASP A 91 -14.51 -22.59 8.56
N HIS A 92 -13.40 -22.23 9.20
CA HIS A 92 -12.71 -23.11 10.13
C HIS A 92 -13.56 -23.42 11.37
N ALA A 93 -14.21 -22.41 11.96
CA ALA A 93 -15.11 -22.59 13.09
C ALA A 93 -16.28 -23.52 12.73
N ASP A 94 -16.93 -23.29 11.59
CA ASP A 94 -18.01 -24.15 11.09
C ASP A 94 -17.55 -25.60 10.91
N THR A 95 -16.32 -25.80 10.43
CA THR A 95 -15.74 -27.13 10.25
C THR A 95 -15.51 -27.82 11.59
N MET A 96 -15.01 -27.08 12.59
CA MET A 96 -14.80 -27.59 13.95
C MET A 96 -16.11 -27.95 14.63
N ASP A 97 -17.17 -27.16 14.45
CA ASP A 97 -18.49 -27.44 15.00
C ASP A 97 -19.11 -28.71 14.40
N ARG A 98 -18.96 -28.90 13.08
CA ARG A 98 -19.39 -30.14 12.41
C ARG A 98 -18.60 -31.35 12.91
N MET A 99 -17.28 -31.22 13.08
CA MET A 99 -16.44 -32.29 13.60
C MET A 99 -16.81 -32.64 15.05
N SER A 100 -17.02 -31.63 15.90
CA SER A 100 -17.46 -31.81 17.29
C SER A 100 -18.79 -32.56 17.36
N SER A 101 -19.76 -32.15 16.54
CA SER A 101 -21.07 -32.81 16.44
C SER A 101 -20.95 -34.26 15.99
N ALA A 102 -20.08 -34.55 15.01
CA ALA A 102 -19.82 -35.91 14.54
C ALA A 102 -19.17 -36.78 15.61
N MET A 103 -18.23 -36.22 16.38
CA MET A 103 -17.59 -36.93 17.49
C MET A 103 -18.58 -37.28 18.60
N LEU A 104 -19.46 -36.33 18.96
CA LEU A 104 -20.53 -36.58 19.94
C LEU A 104 -21.48 -37.69 19.46
N GLY A 105 -21.93 -37.61 18.21
CA GLY A 105 -22.78 -38.65 17.63
C GLY A 105 -22.10 -40.03 17.56
N HIS A 106 -20.77 -40.06 17.33
CA HIS A 106 -19.99 -41.30 17.37
C HIS A 106 -19.90 -41.88 18.78
N ALA A 107 -19.65 -41.04 19.79
CA ALA A 107 -19.62 -41.46 21.19
C ALA A 107 -20.98 -42.07 21.62
N ASP A 108 -22.09 -41.41 21.29
CA ASP A 108 -23.44 -41.90 21.56
C ASP A 108 -23.75 -43.22 20.83
N SER A 109 -23.17 -43.44 19.64
CA SER A 109 -23.29 -44.70 18.92
C SER A 109 -22.52 -45.82 19.60
N LEU A 110 -21.31 -45.55 20.10
CA LEU A 110 -20.48 -46.53 20.79
C LEU A 110 -21.11 -46.97 22.11
N ASP A 111 -21.68 -46.04 22.88
CA ASP A 111 -22.37 -46.35 24.14
C ASP A 111 -23.59 -47.23 23.89
N ARG A 112 -24.35 -46.97 22.82
CA ARG A 112 -25.49 -47.83 22.43
C ARG A 112 -25.10 -49.24 21.98
N HIS A 113 -23.89 -49.44 21.45
CA HIS A 113 -23.40 -50.76 21.05
C HIS A 113 -22.73 -51.53 22.20
N ARG A 114 -22.47 -50.86 23.33
CA ARG A 114 -21.91 -51.49 24.55
C ARG A 114 -22.98 -52.01 25.52
N MET A 115 -24.23 -51.56 25.38
CA MET A 115 -25.39 -52.10 26.12
C MET A 115 -26.01 -53.26 25.36
#